data_AF-A0A8S0G143-F1
#
_entry.id   AF-A0A8S0G143-F1
#
_cell.length_a   1.000
_cell.length_b   1.000
_cell.length_c   1.000
_cell.angle_alpha   90.00
_cell.angle_beta   90.00
_cell.angle_gamma   90.00
#
_symmetry.space_group_name_H-M   'P 1'
#
loop_
_entity.id
_entity.type
_entity.pdbx_description
1 polymer ?
#
loop_
_entity_poly.entity_id
_entity_poly.type
_entity_poly.pdbx_seq_one_letter_code
_entity_poly.pdbx_strand_id
1 'polypeptide(L)'
;MSSLNIKQGSEAHFPEYPLASPSNNEIDLLNLIEVLWRAKKTVMAVVFAFACAGLLISFILPQKWTSAAVVTPPEPVQWQELEKTFTKLRVLDLDIKIDRTEAFNLFIKKFQSVRSQLA
;
A
#
# COMPACT_ATOMS: atom_id res chain seq x y z
N MET A 1 -42.55 -91.08 -20.43
CA MET A 1 -41.76 -91.21 -19.18
C MET A 1 -40.63 -90.18 -19.23
N SER A 2 -40.61 -89.32 -18.21
CA SER A 2 -39.59 -88.34 -17.78
C SER A 2 -39.12 -87.21 -18.72
N SER A 3 -39.75 -86.06 -18.52
CA SER A 3 -39.19 -84.71 -18.70
C SER A 3 -38.05 -84.45 -17.71
N LEU A 4 -36.87 -84.05 -18.20
CA LEU A 4 -35.79 -83.52 -17.36
C LEU A 4 -35.99 -82.02 -17.17
N ASN A 5 -36.42 -81.65 -15.96
CA ASN A 5 -36.50 -80.30 -15.44
C ASN A 5 -35.13 -79.93 -14.85
N ILE A 6 -34.38 -79.06 -15.53
CA ILE A 6 -33.16 -78.48 -14.96
C ILE A 6 -33.59 -77.24 -14.18
N LYS A 7 -33.64 -77.38 -12.85
CA LYS A 7 -33.87 -76.28 -11.92
C LYS A 7 -32.76 -75.24 -12.07
N GLN A 8 -33.18 -74.02 -12.39
CA GLN A 8 -32.43 -72.78 -12.32
C GLN A 8 -31.91 -72.59 -10.88
N GLY A 9 -30.61 -72.84 -10.70
CA GLY A 9 -29.93 -72.73 -9.42
C GLY A 9 -29.50 -71.29 -9.15
N SER A 10 -30.24 -70.64 -8.25
CA SER A 10 -29.75 -69.67 -7.26
C SER A 10 -28.96 -68.46 -7.79
N GLU A 11 -29.69 -67.39 -8.10
CA GLU A 11 -29.15 -66.03 -8.09
C GLU A 11 -28.61 -65.73 -6.69
N ALA A 12 -27.29 -65.59 -6.55
CA ALA A 12 -26.69 -65.10 -5.32
C ALA A 12 -27.03 -63.61 -5.17
N HIS A 13 -28.09 -63.32 -4.41
CA HIS A 13 -28.47 -61.97 -4.01
C HIS A 13 -27.45 -61.43 -3.01
N PHE A 14 -26.44 -60.73 -3.51
CA PHE A 14 -25.54 -59.94 -2.68
C PHE A 14 -26.36 -58.82 -2.01
N PRO A 15 -26.28 -58.62 -0.69
CA PRO A 15 -26.90 -57.46 -0.08
C PRO A 15 -26.26 -56.21 -0.69
N GLU A 16 -27.07 -55.46 -1.42
CA GLU A 16 -26.70 -54.18 -1.99
C GLU A 16 -26.50 -53.22 -0.81
N TYR A 17 -25.25 -53.11 -0.35
CA TYR A 17 -24.87 -52.09 0.61
C TYR A 17 -25.22 -50.74 -0.04
N PRO A 18 -26.07 -49.90 0.58
CA PRO A 18 -26.20 -48.53 0.11
C PRO A 18 -24.84 -47.89 0.32
N LEU A 19 -24.06 -47.79 -0.75
CA LEU A 19 -22.92 -46.88 -0.79
C LEU A 19 -23.54 -45.50 -0.58
N ALA A 20 -23.43 -44.99 0.64
CA ALA A 20 -23.64 -43.57 0.89
C ALA A 20 -22.83 -42.85 -0.17
N SER A 21 -23.54 -42.19 -1.09
CA SER A 21 -22.92 -41.40 -2.14
C SER A 21 -21.89 -40.52 -1.45
N PRO A 22 -20.59 -40.63 -1.79
CA PRO A 22 -19.59 -39.79 -1.19
C PRO A 22 -20.04 -38.37 -1.48
N SER A 23 -20.29 -37.58 -0.43
CA SER A 23 -20.62 -36.19 -0.59
C SER A 23 -19.50 -35.57 -1.40
N ASN A 24 -19.86 -35.28 -2.64
CA ASN A 24 -19.06 -34.79 -3.75
C ASN A 24 -18.65 -33.34 -3.46
N ASN A 25 -17.90 -33.18 -2.36
CA ASN A 25 -17.32 -31.97 -1.84
C ASN A 25 -15.89 -31.77 -2.36
N GLU A 26 -15.54 -32.45 -3.45
CA GLU A 26 -14.30 -32.23 -4.18
C GLU A 26 -14.49 -31.03 -5.12
N ILE A 27 -13.56 -30.08 -5.05
CA ILE A 27 -13.52 -28.95 -5.97
C ILE A 27 -13.06 -29.47 -7.34
N ASP A 28 -13.98 -29.47 -8.30
CA ASP A 28 -13.69 -29.83 -9.69
C ASP A 28 -13.04 -28.66 -10.42
N LEU A 29 -11.72 -28.75 -10.59
CA LEU A 29 -10.90 -27.72 -11.22
C LEU A 29 -11.28 -27.49 -12.69
N LEU A 30 -11.69 -28.54 -13.42
CA LEU A 30 -12.03 -28.43 -14.83
C LEU A 30 -13.35 -27.67 -15.02
N ASN A 31 -14.34 -27.96 -14.17
CA ASN A 31 -15.60 -27.23 -14.14
C ASN A 31 -15.38 -25.75 -13.79
N LEU A 32 -14.47 -25.46 -12.84
CA LEU A 32 -14.11 -24.08 -12.52
C LEU A 32 -13.49 -23.32 -13.72
N ILE A 33 -12.58 -23.98 -14.46
CA ILE A 33 -12.00 -23.43 -15.70
C ILE A 33 -13.06 -23.23 -16.78
N GLU A 34 -14.01 -24.15 -16.95
CA GLU A 34 -15.09 -24.02 -17.91
C GLU A 34 -16.01 -22.84 -17.58
N VAL A 35 -16.37 -22.67 -16.30
CA VAL A 35 -17.13 -21.51 -15.81
C VAL A 35 -16.37 -20.21 -16.07
N LEU A 36 -15.06 -20.18 -15.79
CA LEU A 36 -14.22 -19.01 -16.04
C LEU A 36 -14.13 -18.66 -17.54
N TRP A 37 -14.04 -19.69 -18.39
CA TRP A 37 -13.99 -19.56 -19.85
C TRP A 37 -15.32 -19.06 -20.43
N ARG A 38 -16.44 -19.58 -19.91
CA ARG A 38 -17.80 -19.17 -20.28
C ARG A 38 -18.10 -17.75 -19.81
N ALA A 39 -17.63 -17.39 -18.63
CA ALA A 39 -17.79 -16.06 -18.03
C ALA A 39 -16.71 -15.04 -18.44
N LYS A 40 -15.84 -15.35 -19.42
CA LYS A 40 -14.71 -14.48 -19.80
C LYS A 40 -15.09 -13.03 -20.09
N LYS A 41 -16.28 -12.80 -20.66
CA LYS A 41 -16.79 -11.44 -20.92
C LYS A 41 -17.12 -10.70 -19.62
N THR A 42 -17.73 -11.38 -18.66
CA THR A 42 -18.03 -10.84 -17.32
C THR A 42 -16.75 -10.56 -16.56
N VAL A 43 -15.78 -11.47 -16.60
CA VAL A 43 -14.46 -11.26 -15.98
C VAL A 43 -13.77 -10.04 -16.58
N MET A 44 -13.76 -9.91 -17.91
CA MET A 44 -13.17 -8.75 -18.58
C MET A 44 -13.90 -7.45 -18.23
N ALA A 45 -15.23 -7.46 -18.16
CA ALA A 45 -16.03 -6.30 -17.79
C ALA A 45 -15.77 -5.85 -16.34
N VAL A 46 -15.68 -6.78 -15.40
CA VAL A 46 -15.38 -6.48 -13.99
C VAL A 46 -13.96 -5.94 -13.85
N VAL A 47 -12.96 -6.58 -14.48
CA VAL A 47 -11.57 -6.09 -14.47
C VAL A 47 -11.49 -4.68 -15.06
N PHE A 48 -12.19 -4.42 -16.17
CA PHE A 48 -12.23 -3.10 -16.79
C PHE A 48 -12.87 -2.06 -15.87
N ALA A 49 -13.99 -2.39 -15.22
CA ALA A 49 -14.65 -1.49 -14.27
C ALA A 49 -13.73 -1.13 -13.09
N PHE A 50 -13.03 -2.11 -12.51
CA PHE A 50 -12.07 -1.86 -11.44
C PHE A 50 -10.84 -1.08 -11.91
N ALA A 51 -10.35 -1.33 -13.13
CA ALA A 51 -9.24 -0.58 -13.71
C ALA A 51 -9.63 0.90 -13.93
N CYS A 52 -10.82 1.17 -14.46
CA CYS A 52 -11.35 2.52 -14.60
C CYS A 52 -11.51 3.21 -13.23
N ALA A 53 -12.07 2.51 -12.24
CA ALA A 53 -12.22 3.05 -10.89
C ALA A 53 -10.84 3.37 -10.26
N GLY A 54 -9.86 2.47 -10.39
CA GLY A 54 -8.49 2.69 -9.90
C GLY A 54 -7.81 3.88 -10.56
N LEU A 55 -7.98 4.05 -11.87
CA LEU A 55 -7.49 5.22 -12.60
C LEU A 55 -8.15 6.50 -12.10
N LEU A 56 -9.47 6.54 -11.99
CA LEU A 56 -10.20 7.70 -11.48
C LEU A 56 -9.74 8.07 -10.06
N ILE A 57 -9.60 7.09 -9.18
CA ILE A 57 -9.10 7.28 -7.81
C ILE A 57 -7.66 7.82 -7.84
N SER A 58 -6.80 7.29 -8.71
CA SER A 58 -5.42 7.77 -8.86
C SER A 58 -5.33 9.22 -9.34
N PHE A 59 -6.28 9.68 -10.16
CA PHE A 59 -6.36 11.09 -10.58
C PHE A 59 -6.93 12.00 -9.49
N ILE A 60 -7.84 11.50 -8.65
CA ILE A 60 -8.44 12.26 -7.54
C ILE A 60 -7.47 12.39 -6.36
N LEU A 61 -6.60 11.39 -6.15
CA LEU A 61 -5.64 11.42 -5.06
C LEU A 61 -4.57 12.49 -5.33
N PRO A 62 -4.44 13.51 -4.47
CA PRO A 62 -3.41 14.51 -4.64
C PRO A 62 -2.04 13.86 -4.47
N GLN A 63 -1.15 14.06 -5.45
CA GLN A 63 0.24 13.63 -5.33
C GLN A 63 0.90 14.42 -4.20
N LYS A 64 1.17 13.75 -3.08
CA LYS A 64 1.88 14.35 -1.94
C LYS A 64 3.38 14.12 -2.11
N TRP A 65 4.10 15.19 -2.40
CA TRP A 65 5.57 15.21 -2.38
C TRP A 65 6.04 15.80 -1.06
N THR A 66 6.98 15.14 -0.38
CA THR A 66 7.57 15.65 0.87
C THR A 66 9.07 15.82 0.68
N SER A 67 9.52 17.07 0.76
CA SER A 67 10.95 17.42 0.76
C SER A 67 11.44 17.57 2.19
N ALA A 68 12.58 16.97 2.51
CA ALA A 68 13.23 17.10 3.82
C ALA A 68 14.59 17.78 3.65
N ALA A 69 14.91 18.70 4.56
CA ALA A 69 16.21 19.37 4.62
C ALA A 69 16.67 19.41 6.08
N VAL A 70 17.97 19.21 6.30
CA VAL A 70 18.60 19.32 7.62
C VAL A 70 19.33 20.66 7.69
N VAL A 71 18.95 21.48 8.67
CA VAL A 71 19.57 22.79 8.92
C VAL A 71 20.55 22.69 10.08
N THR A 72 21.73 23.28 9.94
CA THR A 72 22.78 23.29 10.96
C THR A 72 23.16 24.72 11.35
N PRO A 73 23.75 24.94 12.54
CA PRO A 73 24.27 26.24 12.92
C PRO A 73 25.29 26.80 11.90
N PRO A 74 25.42 28.14 11.79
CA PRO A 74 26.31 28.76 10.83
C PRO A 74 27.79 28.52 11.18
N GLU A 75 28.56 28.14 10.17
CA GLU A 75 30.00 27.93 10.28
C GLU A 75 30.74 29.27 10.46
N PRO A 76 31.90 29.34 11.16
CA PRO A 76 32.61 30.60 11.35
C PRO A 76 32.89 31.36 10.05
N VAL A 77 33.17 30.66 8.95
CA VAL A 77 33.44 31.26 7.63
C VAL A 77 32.26 32.06 7.10
N GLN A 78 31.02 31.59 7.34
CA GLN A 78 29.79 32.29 6.93
C GLN A 78 29.51 33.52 7.81
N TRP A 79 30.08 33.55 9.02
CA TRP A 79 29.90 34.62 9.99
C TRP A 79 30.91 35.77 9.82
N GLN A 80 31.97 35.57 9.01
CA GLN A 80 33.07 36.52 8.86
C GLN A 80 32.64 37.91 8.38
N GLU A 81 31.68 37.99 7.46
CA GLU A 81 31.19 39.28 6.97
C GLU A 81 30.46 40.08 8.05
N LEU A 82 29.74 39.38 8.93
CA LEU A 82 29.03 39.99 10.05
C LEU A 82 30.00 40.48 11.11
N GLU A 83 31.04 39.69 11.43
CA GLU A 83 32.12 40.12 12.35
C GLU A 83 32.87 41.35 11.84
N LYS A 84 33.13 41.44 10.53
CA LYS A 84 33.71 42.66 9.93
C LYS A 84 32.82 43.88 10.15
N THR A 85 31.51 43.70 10.09
CA THR A 85 30.54 44.78 10.33
C THR A 85 30.50 45.16 11.81
N PHE A 86 30.45 44.20 12.73
CA PHE A 86 30.55 44.47 14.17
C PHE A 86 31.85 45.16 14.54
N THR A 87 32.97 44.79 13.90
CA THR A 87 34.25 45.45 14.12
C THR A 87 34.20 46.91 13.69
N LYS A 88 33.58 47.23 12.54
CA LYS A 88 33.38 48.62 12.10
C LYS A 88 32.47 49.41 13.04
N LEU A 89 31.43 48.78 13.57
CA LEU A 89 30.51 49.41 14.52
C LEU A 89 31.16 49.62 15.88
N ARG A 90 32.02 48.70 16.33
CA ARG A 90 32.80 48.85 17.56
C ARG A 90 33.81 49.99 17.46
N VAL A 91 34.38 50.24 16.28
CA VAL A 91 35.23 51.43 16.04
C VAL A 91 34.43 52.74 16.20
N LEU A 92 33.11 52.71 15.98
CA LEU A 92 32.19 53.81 16.22
C LEU A 92 31.62 53.82 17.66
N ASP A 93 32.25 53.09 18.58
CA ASP A 93 31.85 52.92 20.00
C ASP A 93 30.49 52.22 20.21
N LEU A 94 30.01 51.46 19.21
CA LEU A 94 28.81 50.62 19.32
C LEU A 94 29.20 49.14 19.50
N ASP A 95 29.07 48.60 20.70
CA ASP A 95 29.31 47.17 20.96
C ASP A 95 28.04 46.35 20.78
N ILE A 96 27.91 45.70 19.63
CA ILE A 96 26.83 44.77 19.31
C ILE A 96 27.42 43.37 19.25
N LYS A 97 26.94 42.48 20.11
CA LYS A 97 27.37 41.07 20.17
C LYS A 97 26.16 40.17 19.87
N ILE A 98 26.23 39.44 18.77
CA ILE A 98 25.23 38.42 18.41
C ILE A 98 25.92 37.06 18.40
N ASP A 99 25.38 36.09 19.14
CA ASP A 99 25.89 34.72 19.13
C ASP A 99 25.31 33.90 17.98
N ARG A 100 26.14 33.03 17.39
CA ARG A 100 25.76 32.16 16.27
C ARG A 100 24.65 31.18 16.66
N THR A 101 24.69 30.66 17.87
CA THR A 101 23.69 29.70 18.40
C THR A 101 22.37 30.39 18.63
N GLU A 102 22.41 31.61 19.16
CA GLU A 102 21.23 32.43 19.39
C GLU A 102 20.53 32.80 18.06
N ALA A 103 21.31 33.20 17.06
CA ALA A 103 20.79 33.47 15.71
C ALA A 103 20.14 32.24 15.08
N PHE A 104 20.76 31.06 15.23
CA PHE A 104 20.19 29.79 14.76
C PHE A 104 18.89 29.44 15.51
N ASN A 105 18.86 29.57 16.83
CA ASN A 105 17.65 29.33 17.63
C ASN A 105 16.51 30.26 17.25
N LEU A 106 16.81 31.54 16.98
CA LEU A 106 15.85 32.52 16.51
C LEU A 106 15.29 32.14 15.12
N PHE A 107 16.15 31.65 14.21
CA PHE A 107 15.72 31.10 12.93
C PHE A 107 14.76 29.93 13.10
N ILE A 108 15.09 28.93 13.92
CA ILE A 108 14.22 27.78 14.18
C ILE A 108 12.88 28.22 14.76
N LYS A 109 12.88 29.15 15.72
CA LYS A 109 11.67 29.69 16.32
C LYS A 109 10.76 30.38 15.29
N LYS A 110 11.33 31.22 14.42
CA LYS A 110 10.57 31.88 13.34
C LYS A 110 10.06 30.88 12.31
N PHE A 111 10.88 29.92 11.90
CA PHE A 111 10.50 28.89 10.94
C PHE A 111 9.32 28.06 11.45
N GLN A 112 9.36 27.63 12.72
CA GLN A 112 8.27 26.90 13.35
C GLN A 112 6.99 27.73 13.44
N SER A 113 7.11 29.02 13.81
CA SER A 113 5.97 29.95 13.86
C SER A 113 5.29 30.09 12.50
N VAL A 114 6.03 30.30 11.43
CA VAL A 114 5.47 30.43 10.07
C VAL A 114 4.81 29.12 9.63
N ARG A 115 5.46 27.99 9.89
CA ARG A 115 4.89 26.67 9.60
C ARG A 115 3.58 26.44 10.35
N SER A 116 3.46 26.86 11.61
CA SER A 116 2.22 26.73 12.38
C SER A 116 1.09 27.65 11.91
N GLN A 117 1.41 28.73 11.18
CA GLN A 117 0.40 29.64 10.62
C GLN A 117 -0.10 29.20 9.23
N LEU A 118 0.68 28.38 8.52
CA LEU A 118 0.34 27.86 7.20
C LEU A 118 -0.33 26.47 7.22
N ALA A 119 -0.36 25.80 8.39
CA ALA A 119 -0.98 24.49 8.58
C ALA A 119 -2.41 24.63 9.10
#